data_AF-A0A3N0W9I1-F1
#
_entry.id   AF-A0A3N0W9I1-F1
#
_cell.length_a   1.000
_cell.length_b   1.000
_cell.length_c   1.000
_cell.angle_alpha   90.00
_cell.angle_beta   90.00
_cell.angle_gamma   90.00
#
_symmetry.space_group_name_H-M   'P 1'
#
loop_
_entity.id
_entity.type
_entity.pdbx_description
1 polymer ?
#
loop_
_entity_poly.entity_id
_entity_poly.type
_entity_poly.pdbx_seq_one_letter_code
_entity_poly.pdbx_strand_id
1 'polypeptide(L)'
;MILYKGIEINVNNNIYVETKGLNFYLDKELRISIGSQHREDYIEVIKYIIDYILDSKPIISENQNIGYYSWLLQFRIEDKTYYSLYEVNRDGSDFIEGCDTAVSIVRTQSELCSHYGLPVQFPNFSQMIVISDGVYEGKDIEGIRYESPEHMSG
;
A
#
# COMPACT_ATOMS: atom_id res chain seq x y z
N MET A 1 -20.61 -12.63 -1.20
CA MET A 1 -19.83 -13.56 -0.37
C MET A 1 -18.74 -14.16 -1.24
N ILE A 2 -17.49 -14.01 -0.83
CA ILE A 2 -16.30 -14.57 -1.48
C ILE A 2 -15.64 -15.50 -0.46
N LEU A 3 -15.24 -16.70 -0.87
CA LEU A 3 -14.51 -17.62 0.01
C LEU A 3 -13.02 -17.57 -0.34
N TYR A 4 -12.16 -17.25 0.61
CA TYR A 4 -10.72 -17.15 0.41
C TYR A 4 -9.98 -17.92 1.52
N LYS A 5 -9.20 -18.94 1.14
CA LYS A 5 -8.49 -19.84 2.07
C LYS A 5 -9.36 -20.36 3.24
N GLY A 6 -10.65 -20.59 2.98
CA GLY A 6 -11.61 -21.06 4.00
C GLY A 6 -12.21 -19.97 4.89
N ILE A 7 -11.85 -18.71 4.68
CA ILE A 7 -12.44 -17.53 5.34
C ILE A 7 -13.49 -16.91 4.41
N GLU A 8 -14.68 -16.62 4.93
CA GLU A 8 -15.70 -15.88 4.20
C GLU A 8 -15.38 -14.39 4.22
N ILE A 9 -15.46 -13.73 3.07
CA ILE A 9 -15.37 -12.28 2.90
C ILE A 9 -16.73 -11.78 2.42
N ASN A 10 -17.34 -10.92 3.23
CA ASN A 10 -18.67 -10.38 3.01
C ASN A 10 -18.60 -8.87 2.78
N VAL A 11 -19.37 -8.40 1.81
CA VAL A 11 -19.55 -6.97 1.56
C VAL A 11 -20.92 -6.60 2.09
N ASN A 12 -20.95 -5.75 3.11
CA ASN A 12 -22.17 -5.37 3.80
C ASN A 12 -22.61 -3.97 3.34
N ASN A 13 -23.72 -3.92 2.58
CA ASN A 13 -24.36 -2.70 2.09
C ASN A 13 -23.43 -1.68 1.39
N ASN A 14 -22.30 -2.12 0.83
CA ASN A 14 -21.23 -1.27 0.32
C ASN A 14 -20.66 -0.26 1.34
N ILE A 15 -20.83 -0.52 2.64
CA ILE A 15 -20.25 0.30 3.72
C ILE A 15 -19.00 -0.38 4.27
N TYR A 16 -19.05 -1.70 4.43
CA TYR A 16 -17.94 -2.48 4.98
C TYR A 16 -17.63 -3.71 4.15
N VAL A 17 -16.36 -4.10 4.16
CA VAL A 17 -15.94 -5.46 3.86
C VAL A 17 -15.52 -6.11 5.17
N GLU A 18 -16.07 -7.26 5.49
CA GLU A 18 -15.85 -7.96 6.76
C GLU A 18 -15.55 -9.45 6.53
N THR A 19 -14.77 -10.02 7.43
CA THR A 19 -14.49 -11.47 7.41
C THR A 19 -15.47 -12.23 8.29
N LYS A 20 -15.60 -13.52 8.00
CA LYS A 20 -16.24 -14.50 8.87
C LYS A 20 -15.46 -15.81 8.86
N GLY A 21 -15.09 -16.28 10.04
CA GLY A 21 -14.21 -17.43 10.28
C GLY A 21 -12.75 -17.06 10.51
N LEU A 22 -12.35 -15.79 10.39
CA LEU A 22 -10.98 -15.38 10.72
C LEU A 22 -10.74 -15.45 12.23
N ASN A 23 -11.81 -15.34 13.02
CA ASN A 23 -11.82 -15.49 14.47
C ASN A 23 -11.42 -16.89 14.99
N PHE A 24 -11.18 -17.86 14.11
CA PHE A 24 -10.56 -19.15 14.49
C PHE A 24 -9.04 -19.05 14.56
N TYR A 25 -8.45 -18.06 13.89
CA TYR A 25 -7.01 -17.82 13.82
C TYR A 25 -6.59 -16.58 14.60
N LEU A 26 -7.49 -15.60 14.68
CA LEU A 26 -7.44 -14.44 15.58
C LEU A 26 -8.57 -14.53 16.59
N ASP A 27 -8.57 -13.73 17.64
CA ASP A 27 -9.68 -13.69 18.61
C ASP A 27 -10.92 -12.91 18.09
N LYS A 28 -10.84 -12.30 16.90
CA LYS A 28 -11.84 -11.43 16.29
C LYS A 28 -11.88 -11.59 14.77
N GLU A 29 -12.93 -11.06 14.16
CA GLU A 29 -13.01 -10.86 12.70
C GLU A 29 -12.32 -9.55 12.29
N LEU A 30 -12.06 -9.39 10.99
CA LEU A 30 -11.55 -8.16 10.40
C LEU A 30 -12.69 -7.39 9.71
N ARG A 31 -12.67 -6.07 9.83
CA ARG A 31 -13.58 -5.16 9.12
C ARG A 31 -12.79 -4.00 8.51
N ILE A 32 -13.14 -3.63 7.28
CA ILE A 32 -12.61 -2.46 6.58
C ILE A 32 -13.78 -1.60 6.11
N SER A 33 -13.75 -0.31 6.40
CA SER A 33 -14.69 0.68 5.84
C SER A 33 -14.40 0.90 4.36
N ILE A 34 -15.45 0.91 3.54
CA ILE A 34 -15.36 1.21 2.11
C ILE A 34 -15.45 2.73 1.97
N GLY A 35 -14.36 3.33 1.48
CA GLY A 35 -14.28 4.73 1.13
C GLY A 35 -14.46 4.96 -0.38
N SER A 36 -13.48 5.63 -0.97
CA SER A 36 -13.52 6.20 -2.33
C SER A 36 -12.98 5.28 -3.43
N GLN A 37 -12.23 4.23 -3.08
CA GLN A 37 -11.64 3.28 -4.04
C GLN A 37 -12.64 2.23 -4.53
N HIS A 38 -12.25 1.39 -5.50
CA HIS A 38 -13.13 0.32 -5.98
C HIS A 38 -13.29 -0.74 -4.91
N ARG A 39 -14.49 -1.31 -4.81
CA ARG A 39 -14.82 -2.30 -3.78
C ARG A 39 -13.87 -3.51 -3.82
N GLU A 40 -13.48 -3.92 -5.01
CA GLU A 40 -12.58 -5.03 -5.25
C GLU A 40 -11.19 -4.79 -4.63
N ASP A 41 -10.76 -3.54 -4.52
CA ASP A 41 -9.47 -3.19 -3.92
C ASP A 41 -9.44 -3.51 -2.41
N TYR A 42 -10.52 -3.22 -1.67
CA TYR A 42 -10.60 -3.56 -0.24
C TYR A 42 -10.66 -5.08 -0.02
N ILE A 43 -11.24 -5.82 -0.96
CA ILE A 43 -11.23 -7.29 -0.91
C ILE A 43 -9.78 -7.80 -1.04
N GLU A 44 -8.97 -7.22 -1.93
CA GLU A 44 -7.55 -7.58 -2.04
C GLU A 44 -6.76 -7.22 -0.78
N VAL A 45 -7.07 -6.09 -0.12
CA VAL A 45 -6.47 -5.75 1.18
C VAL A 45 -6.82 -6.81 2.24
N ILE A 46 -8.09 -7.23 2.33
CA ILE A 46 -8.49 -8.30 3.26
C ILE A 46 -7.76 -9.61 2.94
N LYS A 47 -7.65 -9.98 1.66
CA LYS A 47 -6.93 -11.21 1.26
C LYS A 47 -5.47 -11.17 1.68
N TYR A 48 -4.79 -10.04 1.47
CA TYR A 48 -3.42 -9.84 1.92
C TYR A 48 -3.27 -10.04 3.44
N ILE A 49 -4.19 -9.47 4.22
CA ILE A 49 -4.18 -9.60 5.68
C ILE A 49 -4.47 -11.05 6.09
N ILE A 50 -5.43 -11.72 5.45
CA ILE A 50 -5.71 -13.15 5.67
C ILE A 50 -4.46 -13.99 5.41
N ASP A 51 -3.77 -13.75 4.28
CA ASP A 51 -2.54 -14.47 3.96
C ASP A 51 -1.49 -14.29 5.05
N TYR A 52 -1.24 -13.05 5.47
CA TYR A 52 -0.33 -12.76 6.57
C TYR A 52 -0.71 -13.50 7.86
N ILE A 53 -1.99 -13.47 8.26
CA ILE A 53 -2.46 -14.10 9.50
C ILE A 53 -2.31 -15.62 9.44
N LEU A 54 -2.73 -16.25 8.34
CA LEU A 54 -2.70 -17.70 8.21
C LEU A 54 -1.27 -18.24 8.11
N ASP A 55 -0.40 -17.53 7.39
CA ASP A 55 0.96 -17.97 7.12
C ASP A 55 1.89 -17.70 8.31
N SER A 56 1.78 -16.54 8.96
CA SER A 56 2.69 -16.12 10.04
C SER A 56 2.14 -16.36 11.46
N LYS A 57 0.83 -16.57 11.62
CA LYS A 57 0.13 -16.74 12.90
C LYS A 57 0.56 -15.69 13.95
N PRO A 58 0.41 -14.40 13.62
CA PRO A 58 0.87 -13.32 14.47
C PRO A 58 -0.02 -13.21 15.71
N ILE A 59 0.53 -12.61 16.76
CA ILE A 59 -0.29 -12.08 17.86
C ILE A 59 -0.67 -10.66 17.46
N ILE A 60 -1.96 -10.41 17.26
CA ILE A 60 -2.49 -9.08 16.98
C ILE A 60 -3.12 -8.53 18.26
N SER A 61 -2.84 -7.26 18.54
CA SER A 61 -3.41 -6.53 19.67
C SER A 61 -3.88 -5.15 19.22
N GLU A 62 -4.53 -4.42 20.12
CA GLU A 62 -4.89 -3.02 19.90
C GLU A 62 -3.69 -2.19 19.46
N ASN A 63 -3.88 -1.35 18.43
CA ASN A 63 -2.88 -0.49 17.82
C ASN A 63 -1.68 -1.22 17.18
N GLN A 64 -1.79 -2.52 16.93
CA GLN A 64 -0.75 -3.25 16.23
C GLN A 64 -0.67 -2.78 14.76
N ASN A 65 0.53 -2.45 14.31
CA ASN A 65 0.75 -2.02 12.94
C ASN A 65 1.05 -3.20 12.01
N ILE A 66 0.66 -3.06 10.74
CA ILE A 66 1.01 -3.96 9.64
C ILE A 66 1.38 -3.13 8.40
N GLY A 67 2.45 -3.54 7.72
CA GLY A 67 2.78 -2.99 6.42
C GLY A 67 1.86 -3.56 5.35
N TYR A 68 1.21 -2.69 4.59
CA TYR A 68 0.56 -3.05 3.33
C TYR A 68 1.38 -2.45 2.20
N TYR A 69 2.32 -3.24 1.69
CA TYR A 69 3.35 -2.78 0.76
C TYR A 69 4.07 -1.53 1.30
N SER A 70 3.92 -0.38 0.63
CA SER A 70 4.56 0.89 0.99
C SER A 70 3.80 1.72 2.02
N TRP A 71 2.65 1.28 2.50
CA TRP A 71 1.83 2.03 3.44
C TRP A 71 1.67 1.32 4.78
N LEU A 72 1.47 2.09 5.84
CA LEU A 72 1.30 1.58 7.19
C LEU A 72 -0.18 1.54 7.56
N LEU A 73 -0.65 0.37 7.94
CA LEU A 73 -1.99 0.14 8.47
C LEU A 73 -1.90 -0.23 9.96
N GLN A 74 -3.02 -0.07 10.67
CA GLN A 74 -3.13 -0.36 12.09
C GLN A 74 -4.46 -1.03 12.39
N PHE A 75 -4.43 -2.05 13.24
CA PHE A 75 -5.63 -2.69 13.79
C PHE A 75 -6.13 -1.91 15.00
N ARG A 76 -7.42 -1.58 15.02
CA ARG A 76 -8.11 -0.98 16.17
C ARG A 76 -9.33 -1.79 16.57
N ILE A 77 -9.57 -1.88 17.87
CA ILE A 77 -10.67 -2.61 18.48
C ILE A 77 -11.74 -1.59 18.84
N GLU A 78 -12.73 -1.46 17.98
CA GLU A 78 -13.90 -0.61 18.24
C GLU A 78 -14.99 -1.37 19.00
N ASP A 79 -15.04 -2.69 18.83
CA ASP A 79 -16.04 -3.54 19.45
C ASP A 79 -15.50 -4.93 19.82
N LYS A 80 -16.35 -5.77 20.41
CA LYS A 80 -15.95 -7.11 20.86
C LYS A 80 -15.71 -8.08 19.70
N THR A 81 -16.20 -7.79 18.51
CA THR A 81 -16.29 -8.71 17.38
C THR A 81 -15.21 -8.47 16.35
N TYR A 82 -14.84 -7.21 16.11
CA TYR A 82 -14.00 -6.82 14.98
C TYR A 82 -12.70 -6.11 15.39
N TYR A 83 -11.64 -6.38 14.62
CA TYR A 83 -10.59 -5.41 14.36
C TYR A 83 -11.01 -4.55 13.16
N SER A 84 -11.15 -3.25 13.37
CA SER A 84 -11.27 -2.25 12.31
C SER A 84 -9.88 -1.89 11.80
N LEU A 85 -9.75 -1.73 10.48
CA LEU A 85 -8.50 -1.33 9.85
C LEU A 85 -8.43 0.18 9.69
N TYR A 86 -7.28 0.74 10.08
CA TYR A 86 -6.95 2.13 9.94
C TYR A 86 -5.68 2.28 9.11
N GLU A 87 -5.53 3.39 8.42
CA GLU A 87 -4.31 3.76 7.69
C GLU A 87 -3.68 5.00 8.30
N VAL A 88 -2.36 5.08 8.23
CA VAL A 88 -1.65 6.30 8.62
C VAL A 88 -2.05 7.43 7.66
N ASN A 89 -2.25 8.63 8.21
CA ASN A 89 -2.47 9.83 7.42
C ASN A 89 -1.21 10.22 6.62
N ARG A 90 -1.36 11.08 5.62
CA ARG A 90 -0.29 11.40 4.66
C ARG A 90 0.92 12.09 5.29
N ASP A 91 0.71 12.81 6.38
CA ASP A 91 1.75 13.49 7.17
C ASP A 91 2.34 12.61 8.28
N GLY A 92 1.84 11.38 8.46
CA GLY A 92 2.39 10.41 9.41
C GLY A 92 2.05 10.68 10.88
N SER A 93 1.17 11.63 11.17
CA SER A 93 0.87 12.12 12.52
C SER A 93 -0.19 11.31 13.28
N ASP A 94 -1.11 10.63 12.57
CA ASP A 94 -2.20 9.86 13.16
C ASP A 94 -2.71 8.79 12.19
N PHE A 95 -3.69 8.00 12.63
CA PHE A 95 -4.37 6.97 11.85
C PHE A 95 -5.84 7.31 11.66
N ILE A 96 -6.32 7.15 10.43
CA ILE A 96 -7.71 7.36 10.00
C ILE A 96 -8.33 6.01 9.61
N GLU A 97 -9.65 5.86 9.81
CA GLU A 97 -10.34 4.60 9.49
C GLU A 97 -10.32 4.34 7.97
N GLY A 98 -10.09 3.08 7.58
CA GLY A 98 -10.04 2.64 6.19
C GLY A 98 -8.63 2.45 5.65
N CYS A 99 -8.51 2.34 4.33
CA CYS A 99 -7.24 2.09 3.64
C CYS A 99 -7.20 2.70 2.22
N ASP A 100 -7.92 3.80 2.00
CA ASP A 100 -8.07 4.44 0.68
C ASP A 100 -6.73 4.90 0.11
N THR A 101 -5.91 5.53 0.95
CA THR A 101 -4.59 6.04 0.55
C THR A 101 -3.66 4.90 0.21
N ALA A 102 -3.64 3.86 1.05
CA ALA A 102 -2.85 2.66 0.86
C ALA A 102 -3.18 1.98 -0.47
N VAL A 103 -4.47 1.79 -0.76
CA VAL A 103 -4.95 1.24 -2.04
C VAL A 103 -4.54 2.11 -3.22
N SER A 104 -4.76 3.42 -3.13
CA SER A 104 -4.42 4.37 -4.20
C SER A 104 -2.92 4.35 -4.55
N ILE A 105 -2.06 4.29 -3.54
CA ILE A 105 -0.60 4.20 -3.71
C ILE A 105 -0.22 2.89 -4.40
N VAL A 106 -0.75 1.76 -3.93
CA VAL A 106 -0.44 0.45 -4.49
C VAL A 106 -0.87 0.35 -5.95
N ARG A 107 -2.06 0.86 -6.27
CA ARG A 107 -2.58 0.89 -7.64
C ARG A 107 -1.72 1.78 -8.53
N THR A 108 -1.45 3.02 -8.11
CA THR A 108 -0.67 3.99 -8.88
C THR A 108 0.73 3.45 -9.20
N GLN A 109 1.40 2.87 -8.19
CA GLN A 109 2.72 2.27 -8.38
C GLN A 109 2.68 1.09 -9.37
N SER A 110 1.68 0.22 -9.24
CA SER A 110 1.51 -0.94 -10.12
C SER A 110 1.24 -0.52 -11.57
N GLU A 111 0.37 0.47 -11.78
CA GLU A 111 0.06 1.03 -13.09
C GLU A 111 1.28 1.69 -13.73
N LEU A 112 2.02 2.49 -12.96
CA LEU A 112 3.22 3.18 -13.43
C LEU A 112 4.31 2.19 -13.84
N CYS A 113 4.61 1.20 -12.99
CA CYS A 113 5.59 0.16 -13.30
C CYS A 113 5.18 -0.63 -14.56
N SER A 114 3.90 -1.01 -14.65
CA SER A 114 3.37 -1.73 -15.82
C SER A 114 3.50 -0.91 -17.11
N HIS A 115 3.19 0.39 -17.07
CA HIS A 115 3.32 1.29 -18.22
C HIS A 115 4.75 1.32 -18.78
N TYR A 116 5.76 1.25 -17.91
CA TYR A 116 7.16 1.23 -18.32
C TYR A 116 7.76 -0.17 -18.48
N GLY A 117 6.98 -1.24 -18.33
CA GLY A 117 7.46 -2.63 -18.39
C GLY A 117 8.46 -2.98 -17.29
N LEU A 118 8.36 -2.31 -16.13
CA LEU A 118 9.24 -2.49 -14.98
C LEU A 118 8.59 -3.40 -13.93
N PRO A 119 9.39 -4.16 -13.17
CA PRO A 119 8.87 -4.90 -12.02
C PRO A 119 8.36 -3.93 -10.96
N VAL A 120 7.22 -4.25 -10.34
CA VAL A 120 6.66 -3.45 -9.26
C VAL A 120 7.55 -3.60 -8.03
N GLN A 121 8.05 -2.47 -7.51
CA GLN A 121 8.79 -2.41 -6.26
C GLN A 121 8.13 -1.39 -5.34
N PHE A 122 7.98 -1.79 -4.09
CA PHE A 122 7.36 -0.99 -3.04
C PHE A 122 8.45 -0.65 -2.01
N PRO A 123 8.83 0.63 -1.84
CA PRO A 123 9.68 1.00 -0.70
C PRO A 123 8.94 0.73 0.60
N ASN A 124 9.65 0.37 1.67
CA ASN A 124 8.99 0.24 2.97
C ASN A 124 8.58 1.63 3.48
N PHE A 125 7.48 1.71 4.24
CA PHE A 125 7.00 2.99 4.79
C PHE A 125 8.08 3.77 5.57
N SER A 126 8.94 3.06 6.32
CA SER A 126 10.04 3.64 7.10
C SER A 126 11.38 3.71 6.35
N GLN A 127 11.41 3.40 5.06
CA GLN A 127 12.65 3.40 4.29
C GLN A 127 13.07 4.84 3.98
N MET A 128 14.30 5.20 4.37
CA MET A 128 14.90 6.45 3.89
C MET A 128 15.16 6.35 2.39
N ILE A 129 14.42 7.13 1.60
CA ILE A 129 14.66 7.27 0.16
C ILE A 129 15.56 8.49 -0.03
N VAL A 130 16.76 8.26 -0.55
CA VAL A 130 17.63 9.34 -1.00
C VAL A 130 17.26 9.65 -2.44
N ILE A 131 16.61 10.79 -2.67
CA ILE A 131 16.49 11.36 -4.01
C ILE A 131 17.83 12.05 -4.27
N SER A 132 18.67 11.44 -5.12
CA SER A 132 19.86 12.13 -5.61
C SER A 132 19.42 13.16 -6.64
N ASP A 133 19.69 14.44 -6.37
CA ASP A 133 19.44 15.53 -7.32
C ASP A 133 20.15 15.32 -8.67
N GLY A 134 21.14 14.43 -8.74
CA GLY A 134 21.87 14.05 -9.97
C GLY A 134 21.04 13.41 -11.10
N VAL A 135 19.74 13.15 -10.90
CA VAL A 135 18.83 12.68 -11.96
C VAL A 135 18.03 13.84 -12.59
N TYR A 136 17.81 14.93 -11.84
CA TYR A 136 17.28 16.21 -12.36
C TYR A 136 18.39 17.14 -12.85
N GLU A 137 19.60 16.99 -12.31
CA GLU A 137 20.81 17.53 -12.88
C GLU A 137 21.27 16.59 -14.00
N GLY A 138 20.64 16.69 -15.17
CA GLY A 138 21.43 16.52 -16.37
C GLY A 138 22.60 17.46 -16.22
N LYS A 139 23.79 16.94 -15.88
CA LYS A 139 25.01 17.74 -15.86
C LYS A 139 25.00 18.57 -17.14
N ASP A 140 25.22 19.87 -17.02
CA ASP A 140 25.52 20.69 -18.18
C ASP A 140 26.56 19.91 -18.99
N ILE A 141 26.16 19.44 -20.17
CA ILE A 141 27.11 18.89 -21.10
C ILE A 141 27.92 20.11 -21.50
N GLU A 142 29.09 20.28 -20.91
CA GLU A 142 30.11 21.16 -21.46
C GLU A 142 30.40 20.61 -22.86
N GLY A 143 29.73 21.19 -23.85
CA GLY A 143 30.02 20.91 -25.24
C GLY A 143 31.49 21.27 -25.45
N ILE A 144 32.34 20.26 -25.60
CA ILE A 144 33.73 20.48 -26.01
C ILE A 144 33.66 21.16 -27.38
N ARG A 145 33.88 22.47 -27.40
CA ARG A 145 34.14 23.19 -28.65
C ARG A 145 35.55 22.80 -29.07
N TYR A 146 35.65 21.88 -30.01
CA TYR A 146 36.88 21.75 -30.79
C TYR A 146 37.05 23.05 -31.58
N GLU A 147 38.27 23.54 -31.68
CA GLU A 147 38.56 24.67 -32.57
C GLU A 147 38.10 24.33 -33.99
N SER A 148 37.44 25.27 -34.66
CA SER A 148 37.12 25.12 -36.08
C SER A 148 38.43 24.90 -36.84
N PRO A 149 38.54 23.86 -37.69
CA PRO A 149 39.69 23.71 -38.58
C PRO A 149 39.92 25.00 -39.38
N GLU A 150 41.18 25.36 -39.66
CA GLU A 150 41.58 26.65 -40.28
C GLU A 150 40.84 27.03 -41.59
N HIS A 151 40.14 26.08 -42.22
CA HIS A 151 39.39 26.28 -43.45
C HIS A 151 37.88 26.52 -43.25
N MET A 152 37.40 26.61 -42.01
CA MET A 152 36.00 26.89 -41.67
C MET A 152 35.94 28.14 -40.79
N SER A 153 35.36 29.23 -41.29
CA SER A 153 35.05 30.41 -40.46
C SER A 153 33.83 30.10 -39.59
N GLY A 154 34.03 30.08 -38.27
CA GLY A 154 32.94 30.07 -37.28
C GLY A 154 32.28 31.43 -37.11
#